data_AF-A0A518X9W3-F1
#
_entry.id   AF-A0A518X9W3-F1
#
_cell.length_a   1.000
_cell.length_b   1.000
_cell.length_c   1.000
_cell.angle_alpha   90.00
_cell.angle_beta   90.00
_cell.angle_gamma   90.00
#
_symmetry.space_group_name_H-M   'P 1'
#
loop_
_entity.id
_entity.type
_entity.pdbx_description
1 polymer ?
#
loop_
_entity_poly.entity_id
_entity_poly.type
_entity_poly.pdbx_seq_one_letter_code
_entity_poly.pdbx_strand_id
1 'polypeptide(L)'
;MLLEKPTTRRKFLLGSLLALPLTDLVLKGLTAAQAAEMAAPELADYKPIFFSDDEWQFILAATDRLIPAGGNGKAPGALETNVPIFIDQQLHSPEFGAEIYLQGPFDVHAPATMGYQIPFTPQQMYRTGIKLVTQWTQSHYQKAFHDLSAAGKDAVLTKMNKNDGIDFAALGEPNLKASQFFSQLLSDTKHGYLADPMYGGNKGMKAWIAIGFPGARASFTEWVTQHNVPYPLGPVSLAGARA
;
A
#
# COMPACT_ATOMS: atom_id res chain seq x y z
N MET A 1 3.50 -15.86 29.74
CA MET A 1 4.91 -15.57 30.03
C MET A 1 5.77 -16.21 28.95
N LEU A 2 6.82 -15.50 28.53
CA LEU A 2 7.80 -15.80 27.46
C LEU A 2 7.52 -15.07 26.15
N LEU A 3 8.17 -13.91 25.99
CA LEU A 3 9.06 -13.58 24.87
C LEU A 3 9.81 -12.27 25.18
N GLU A 4 10.60 -12.26 26.26
CA GLU A 4 11.75 -11.37 26.33
C GLU A 4 12.88 -12.03 25.52
N LYS A 5 12.99 -11.69 24.24
CA LYS A 5 14.25 -11.91 23.50
C LYS A 5 15.16 -10.72 23.80
N PRO A 6 16.34 -10.91 24.43
CA PRO A 6 17.26 -9.80 24.64
C PRO A 6 17.84 -9.37 23.29
N THR A 7 17.44 -8.18 22.83
CA THR A 7 18.09 -7.50 21.71
C THR A 7 19.52 -7.20 22.08
N THR A 8 20.48 -7.80 21.37
CA THR A 8 21.91 -7.55 21.60
C THR A 8 22.24 -6.09 21.29
N ARG A 9 23.05 -5.45 22.15
CA ARG A 9 23.49 -4.04 22.03
C ARG A 9 24.04 -3.68 20.63
N ARG A 10 24.54 -4.67 19.90
CA ARG A 10 25.03 -4.54 18.51
C ARG A 10 23.91 -4.31 17.48
N LYS A 11 22.72 -4.90 17.66
CA LYS A 11 21.54 -4.62 16.80
C LYS A 11 20.92 -3.26 17.13
N PHE A 12 20.97 -2.82 18.39
CA PHE A 12 20.54 -1.48 18.79
C PHE A 12 21.43 -0.38 18.17
N LEU A 13 22.75 -0.58 18.13
CA LEU A 13 23.71 0.38 17.53
C LEU A 13 23.76 0.36 16.00
N LEU A 14 23.34 -0.73 15.35
CA LEU A 14 23.17 -0.76 13.89
C LEU A 14 21.86 -0.08 13.45
N GLY A 15 20.82 -0.10 14.30
CA GLY A 15 19.58 0.65 14.09
C GLY A 15 19.71 2.16 14.30
N SER A 16 20.80 2.65 14.90
CA SER A 16 21.02 4.08 15.16
C SER A 16 21.66 4.85 14.00
N LEU A 17 21.92 4.23 12.84
CA LEU A 17 22.56 4.90 11.69
C LEU A 17 21.61 5.78 10.86
N LEU A 18 20.31 5.79 11.16
CA LEU A 18 19.34 6.74 10.58
C LEU A 18 18.67 7.65 11.63
N ALA A 19 19.10 7.59 12.89
CA ALA A 19 18.63 8.51 13.91
C ALA A 19 19.33 9.87 13.69
N LEU A 20 18.72 10.74 12.88
CA LEU A 20 19.10 12.15 12.87
C LEU A 20 19.01 12.66 14.31
N PRO A 21 20.11 13.16 14.90
CA PRO A 21 20.07 13.66 16.27
C PRO A 21 19.10 14.84 16.31
N LEU A 22 18.16 14.81 17.26
CA LEU A 22 17.12 15.85 17.45
C LEU A 22 17.69 17.28 17.47
N THR A 23 18.95 17.45 17.89
CA THR A 23 19.68 18.72 17.88
C THR A 23 19.91 19.28 16.47
N ASP A 24 20.16 18.44 15.47
CA ASP A 24 20.41 18.87 14.08
C ASP A 24 19.10 19.19 13.34
N LEU A 25 17.97 18.60 13.79
CA LEU A 25 16.63 18.91 13.28
C LEU A 25 16.16 20.32 13.72
N VAL A 26 16.43 20.68 14.98
CA VAL A 26 16.12 22.00 15.56
C VAL A 26 16.96 23.12 14.92
N LEU A 27 18.24 22.85 14.63
CA LEU A 27 19.14 23.80 13.95
C LEU A 27 18.75 24.10 12.50
N LYS A 28 18.06 23.17 11.82
CA LYS A 28 17.65 23.32 10.41
C LYS A 28 16.21 23.83 10.24
N GLY A 29 15.47 24.06 11.33
CA GLY A 29 14.09 24.54 11.27
C GLY A 29 13.12 23.58 10.56
N LEU A 30 13.46 22.29 10.48
CA LEU A 30 12.69 21.29 9.76
C LEU A 30 11.42 20.91 10.53
N THR A 31 10.28 20.86 9.85
CA THR A 31 9.08 20.24 10.41
C THR A 31 9.28 18.74 10.52
N ALA A 32 8.52 18.09 11.38
CA ALA A 32 8.66 16.66 11.58
C ALA A 32 8.05 15.84 10.42
N ALA A 33 7.20 16.40 9.55
CA ALA A 33 6.91 15.82 8.24
C ALA A 33 8.15 15.83 7.35
N GLN A 34 8.91 16.92 7.33
CA GLN A 34 10.17 16.97 6.58
C GLN A 34 11.18 15.97 7.15
N ALA A 35 11.23 15.79 8.46
CA ALA A 35 12.04 14.76 9.11
C ALA A 35 11.57 13.33 8.77
N ALA A 36 10.27 13.07 8.79
CA ALA A 36 9.69 11.78 8.42
C ALA A 36 9.88 11.47 6.93
N GLU A 37 9.80 12.49 6.07
CA GLU A 37 10.09 12.38 4.65
C GLU A 37 11.57 12.06 4.39
N MET A 38 12.49 12.71 5.11
CA MET A 38 13.93 12.42 5.05
C MET A 38 14.31 11.04 5.61
N ALA A 39 13.56 10.53 6.59
CA ALA A 39 13.81 9.23 7.21
C ALA A 39 13.17 8.06 6.44
N ALA A 40 12.11 8.33 5.68
CA ALA A 40 11.46 7.32 4.87
C ALA A 40 12.35 6.92 3.67
N PRO A 41 12.38 5.62 3.31
CA PRO A 41 13.15 5.17 2.16
C PRO A 41 12.70 5.90 0.89
N GLU A 42 13.66 6.22 0.03
CA GLU A 42 13.36 6.62 -1.34
C GLU A 42 12.88 5.40 -2.12
N LEU A 43 11.77 5.53 -2.82
CA LEU A 43 11.16 4.42 -3.55
C LEU A 43 12.11 3.83 -4.59
N ALA A 44 12.95 4.66 -5.21
CA ALA A 44 13.95 4.25 -6.19
C ALA A 44 15.07 3.37 -5.60
N ASP A 45 15.36 3.52 -4.30
CA ASP A 45 16.43 2.78 -3.60
C ASP A 45 15.88 1.56 -2.82
N TYR A 46 14.56 1.43 -2.73
CA TYR A 46 13.91 0.34 -2.01
C TYR A 46 14.08 -1.00 -2.73
N LYS A 47 14.47 -2.03 -1.98
CA LYS A 47 14.53 -3.41 -2.46
C LYS A 47 13.37 -4.21 -1.86
N PRO A 48 12.45 -4.74 -2.68
CA PRO A 48 11.31 -5.49 -2.18
C PRO A 48 11.75 -6.74 -1.40
N ILE A 49 11.03 -7.03 -0.31
CA ILE A 49 11.27 -8.18 0.57
C ILE A 49 10.22 -9.28 0.40
N PHE A 50 9.08 -8.96 -0.19
CA PHE A 50 8.09 -9.94 -0.61
C PHE A 50 8.18 -10.14 -2.12
N PHE A 51 7.93 -9.09 -2.91
CA PHE A 51 7.81 -9.23 -4.36
C PHE A 51 9.14 -9.58 -5.05
N SER A 52 9.06 -10.33 -6.15
CA SER A 52 10.18 -10.42 -7.10
C SER A 52 10.35 -9.11 -7.88
N ASP A 53 11.45 -8.95 -8.61
CA ASP A 53 11.70 -7.74 -9.40
C ASP A 53 10.57 -7.45 -10.42
N ASP A 54 10.08 -8.48 -11.13
CA ASP A 54 8.99 -8.33 -12.11
C ASP A 54 7.64 -8.01 -11.46
N GLU A 55 7.33 -8.67 -10.33
CA GLU A 55 6.11 -8.39 -9.56
C GLU A 55 6.16 -6.98 -8.96
N TRP A 56 7.33 -6.52 -8.55
CA TRP A 56 7.53 -5.17 -8.05
C TRP A 56 7.22 -4.14 -9.13
N GLN A 57 7.70 -4.32 -10.36
CA GLN A 57 7.34 -3.46 -11.49
C GLN A 57 5.82 -3.47 -11.77
N PHE A 58 5.17 -4.63 -11.63
CA PHE A 58 3.70 -4.70 -11.71
C PHE A 58 3.04 -3.83 -10.63
N ILE A 59 3.46 -3.93 -9.37
CA ILE A 59 2.88 -3.17 -8.25
C ILE A 59 3.12 -1.67 -8.41
N LEU A 60 4.33 -1.25 -8.80
CA LEU A 60 4.61 0.15 -9.12
C LEU A 60 3.66 0.67 -10.20
N ALA A 61 3.57 -0.03 -11.33
CA ALA A 61 2.72 0.39 -12.44
C ALA A 61 1.23 0.40 -12.07
N ALA A 62 0.74 -0.60 -11.33
CA ALA A 62 -0.67 -0.70 -10.99
C ALA A 62 -1.08 0.37 -9.98
N THR A 63 -0.31 0.55 -8.90
CA THR A 63 -0.62 1.54 -7.86
C THR A 63 -0.56 2.98 -8.40
N ASP A 64 0.37 3.29 -9.32
CA ASP A 64 0.43 4.59 -10.01
C ASP A 64 -0.81 4.89 -10.86
N ARG A 65 -1.48 3.85 -11.40
CA ARG A 65 -2.75 4.03 -12.11
C ARG A 65 -3.95 4.10 -11.17
N LEU A 66 -3.89 3.43 -10.02
CA LEU A 66 -4.98 3.42 -9.04
C LEU A 66 -5.11 4.75 -8.28
N ILE A 67 -3.98 5.35 -7.89
CA ILE A 67 -3.93 6.71 -7.31
C ILE A 67 -2.81 7.49 -8.03
N PRO A 68 -3.09 8.10 -9.19
CA PRO A 68 -2.10 8.85 -9.94
C PRO A 68 -1.78 10.19 -9.27
N ALA A 69 -0.53 10.64 -9.42
CA ALA A 69 -0.13 11.98 -9.00
C ALA A 69 -0.82 13.07 -9.83
N GLY A 70 -0.95 14.26 -9.26
CA GLY A 70 -1.44 15.44 -9.98
C GLY A 70 -2.96 15.47 -10.18
N GLY A 71 -3.72 14.74 -9.36
CA GLY A 71 -5.17 14.89 -9.27
C GLY A 71 -5.60 16.30 -8.79
N ASN A 72 -6.91 16.51 -8.64
CA ASN A 72 -7.46 17.78 -8.15
C ASN A 72 -6.75 18.23 -6.86
N GLY A 73 -6.27 19.48 -6.83
CA GLY A 73 -5.52 20.02 -5.70
C GLY A 73 -4.03 19.64 -5.66
N LYS A 74 -3.47 19.02 -6.72
CA LYS A 74 -2.09 18.51 -6.76
C LYS A 74 -1.82 17.46 -5.66
N ALA A 75 -2.81 16.63 -5.38
CA ALA A 75 -2.69 15.53 -4.44
C ALA A 75 -1.54 14.59 -4.89
N PRO A 76 -0.78 14.05 -3.93
CA PRO A 76 0.34 13.17 -4.24
C PRO A 76 -0.15 11.83 -4.79
N GLY A 77 0.65 11.18 -5.62
CA GLY A 77 0.35 9.84 -6.13
C GLY A 77 0.68 8.72 -5.14
N ALA A 78 0.28 7.49 -5.48
CA ALA A 78 0.65 6.28 -4.73
C ALA A 78 2.18 6.11 -4.62
N LEU A 79 2.91 6.45 -5.68
CA LEU A 79 4.37 6.34 -5.70
C LEU A 79 5.03 7.40 -4.81
N GLU A 80 4.55 8.65 -4.86
CA GLU A 80 5.07 9.76 -4.04
C GLU A 80 4.80 9.57 -2.54
N THR A 81 3.86 8.67 -2.21
CA THR A 81 3.46 8.32 -0.85
C THR A 81 3.98 6.96 -0.40
N ASN A 82 4.87 6.30 -1.16
CA ASN A 82 5.43 4.98 -0.84
C ASN A 82 4.39 3.85 -0.64
N VAL A 83 3.21 3.94 -1.26
CA VAL A 83 2.20 2.87 -1.21
C VAL A 83 2.75 1.49 -1.59
N PRO A 84 3.58 1.32 -2.64
CA PRO A 84 4.18 0.04 -2.96
C PRO A 84 4.97 -0.59 -1.80
N ILE A 85 5.72 0.23 -1.04
CA ILE A 85 6.53 -0.23 0.10
C ILE A 85 5.63 -0.75 1.22
N PHE A 86 4.53 -0.05 1.51
CA PHE A 86 3.53 -0.52 2.47
C PHE A 86 3.01 -1.92 2.11
N ILE A 87 2.62 -2.12 0.85
CA ILE A 87 2.05 -3.39 0.38
C ILE A 87 3.09 -4.52 0.50
N ASP A 88 4.34 -4.26 0.07
CA ASP A 88 5.43 -5.25 0.15
C ASP A 88 5.74 -5.67 1.59
N GLN A 89 5.84 -4.71 2.52
CA GLN A 89 6.10 -5.01 3.93
C GLN A 89 4.94 -5.74 4.61
N GLN A 90 3.69 -5.35 4.29
CA GLN A 90 2.50 -6.02 4.81
C GLN A 90 2.44 -7.48 4.35
N LEU A 91 2.68 -7.75 3.07
CA LEU A 91 2.64 -9.10 2.51
C LEU A 91 3.83 -9.97 2.93
N HIS A 92 4.97 -9.38 3.29
CA HIS A 92 6.09 -10.11 3.87
C HIS A 92 5.77 -10.69 5.26
N SER A 93 4.85 -10.07 6.00
CA SER A 93 4.48 -10.54 7.34
C SER A 93 3.77 -11.89 7.28
N PRO A 94 4.24 -12.92 8.00
CA PRO A 94 3.58 -14.23 8.04
C PRO A 94 2.25 -14.19 8.81
N GLU A 95 2.05 -13.19 9.67
CA GLU A 95 0.83 -13.04 10.45
C GLU A 95 -0.31 -12.41 9.65
N PHE A 96 0.00 -11.76 8.51
CA PHE A 96 -1.01 -11.09 7.72
C PHE A 96 -1.90 -12.12 6.99
N GLY A 97 -3.17 -12.18 7.40
CA GLY A 97 -4.15 -13.12 6.86
C GLY A 97 -4.09 -14.52 7.48
N ALA A 98 -3.30 -14.73 8.54
CA ALA A 98 -3.22 -16.01 9.25
C ALA A 98 -4.53 -16.38 9.97
N GLU A 99 -5.35 -15.37 10.27
CA GLU A 99 -6.67 -15.48 10.88
C GLU A 99 -7.79 -15.85 9.89
N ILE A 100 -7.52 -15.82 8.58
CA ILE A 100 -8.54 -16.06 7.55
C ILE A 100 -8.88 -17.56 7.53
N TYR A 101 -10.18 -17.86 7.59
CA TYR A 101 -10.66 -19.22 7.47
C TYR A 101 -10.58 -19.70 6.00
N LEU A 102 -9.64 -20.61 5.73
CA LEU A 102 -9.37 -21.17 4.40
C LEU A 102 -9.79 -22.64 4.27
N GLN A 103 -10.79 -23.07 5.03
CA GLN A 103 -11.40 -24.39 4.81
C GLN A 103 -12.66 -24.23 3.97
N GLY A 104 -12.82 -25.11 2.98
CA GLY A 104 -13.97 -25.09 2.09
C GLY A 104 -15.28 -25.51 2.77
N PRO A 105 -16.39 -25.53 2.02
CA PRO A 105 -16.47 -25.25 0.58
C PRO A 105 -16.32 -23.76 0.23
N PHE A 106 -15.76 -23.49 -0.95
CA PHE A 106 -15.67 -22.14 -1.52
C PHE A 106 -16.62 -22.01 -2.71
N ASP A 107 -17.31 -20.88 -2.81
CA ASP A 107 -18.16 -20.55 -3.94
C ASP A 107 -17.76 -19.20 -4.53
N VAL A 108 -17.13 -19.23 -5.71
CA VAL A 108 -16.71 -18.02 -6.42
C VAL A 108 -17.90 -17.17 -6.90
N HIS A 109 -19.11 -17.71 -6.91
CA HIS A 109 -20.35 -17.02 -7.26
C HIS A 109 -21.15 -16.55 -6.02
N ALA A 110 -20.63 -16.76 -4.82
CA ALA A 110 -21.27 -16.31 -3.59
C ALA A 110 -21.55 -14.79 -3.62
N PRO A 111 -22.68 -14.32 -3.05
CA PRO A 111 -22.94 -12.90 -2.90
C PRO A 111 -21.85 -12.20 -2.09
N ALA A 112 -21.54 -10.93 -2.41
CA ALA A 112 -20.53 -10.15 -1.68
C ALA A 112 -20.80 -10.02 -0.18
N THR A 113 -22.06 -10.16 0.25
CA THR A 113 -22.48 -10.15 1.67
C THR A 113 -21.99 -11.36 2.46
N MET A 114 -21.50 -12.42 1.80
CA MET A 114 -20.94 -13.63 2.43
C MET A 114 -19.45 -13.48 2.80
N GLY A 115 -18.85 -12.32 2.55
CA GLY A 115 -17.46 -12.04 2.92
C GLY A 115 -16.43 -12.77 2.05
N TYR A 116 -15.27 -13.10 2.65
CA TYR A 116 -14.15 -13.72 1.97
C TYR A 116 -14.41 -15.21 1.70
N GLN A 117 -14.52 -15.59 0.43
CA GLN A 117 -15.00 -16.92 -0.02
C GLN A 117 -14.03 -17.58 -1.02
N ILE A 118 -12.72 -17.44 -0.80
CA ILE A 118 -11.70 -17.99 -1.69
C ILE A 118 -10.56 -18.68 -0.92
N PRO A 119 -9.92 -19.72 -1.49
CA PRO A 119 -8.91 -20.55 -0.82
C PRO A 119 -7.51 -19.91 -0.79
N PHE A 120 -7.40 -18.58 -0.75
CA PHE A 120 -6.12 -17.88 -0.84
C PHE A 120 -5.85 -17.04 0.40
N THR A 121 -4.64 -17.11 0.94
CA THR A 121 -4.13 -16.00 1.78
C THR A 121 -3.89 -14.76 0.90
N PRO A 122 -3.75 -13.56 1.48
CA PRO A 122 -3.39 -12.37 0.71
C PRO A 122 -2.10 -12.57 -0.10
N GLN A 123 -1.06 -13.18 0.50
CA GLN A 123 0.19 -13.46 -0.21
C GLN A 123 -0.04 -14.35 -1.43
N GLN A 124 -0.81 -15.43 -1.28
CA GLN A 124 -1.10 -16.35 -2.38
C GLN A 124 -1.93 -15.66 -3.47
N MET A 125 -2.91 -14.82 -3.09
CA MET A 125 -3.70 -14.05 -4.04
C MET A 125 -2.82 -13.14 -4.91
N TYR A 126 -1.87 -12.42 -4.30
CA TYR A 126 -0.98 -11.54 -5.06
C TYR A 126 -0.10 -12.31 -6.05
N ARG A 127 0.50 -13.43 -5.62
CA ARG A 127 1.33 -14.27 -6.52
C ARG A 127 0.52 -14.79 -7.69
N THR A 128 -0.65 -15.37 -7.41
CA THR A 128 -1.51 -15.94 -8.44
C THR A 128 -2.08 -14.85 -9.35
N GLY A 129 -2.58 -13.76 -8.78
CA GLY A 129 -3.17 -12.64 -9.53
C GLY A 129 -2.16 -11.97 -10.48
N ILE A 130 -0.96 -11.63 -9.99
CA ILE A 130 0.08 -11.01 -10.84
C ILE A 130 0.51 -11.96 -11.95
N LYS A 131 0.71 -13.24 -11.65
CA LYS A 131 1.07 -14.26 -12.65
C LYS A 131 0.03 -14.34 -13.76
N LEU A 132 -1.26 -14.44 -13.42
CA LEU A 132 -2.33 -14.62 -14.40
C LEU A 132 -2.58 -13.36 -15.23
N VAL A 133 -2.50 -12.16 -14.62
CA VAL A 133 -2.59 -10.90 -15.38
C VAL A 133 -1.38 -10.74 -16.32
N THR A 134 -0.18 -11.09 -15.87
CA THR A 134 1.02 -11.08 -16.70
C THR A 134 0.90 -12.06 -17.87
N GLN A 135 0.42 -13.28 -17.64
CA GLN A 135 0.15 -14.26 -18.71
C GLN A 135 -0.88 -13.75 -19.73
N TRP A 136 -1.95 -13.12 -19.24
CA TRP A 136 -2.99 -12.58 -20.11
C TRP A 136 -2.47 -11.40 -20.94
N THR A 137 -1.76 -10.45 -20.31
CA THR A 137 -1.18 -9.29 -21.01
C THR A 137 -0.11 -9.70 -22.01
N GLN A 138 0.72 -10.69 -21.69
CA GLN A 138 1.68 -11.24 -22.64
C GLN A 138 0.97 -11.85 -23.86
N SER A 139 -0.10 -12.63 -23.65
CA SER A 139 -0.86 -13.23 -24.76
C SER A 139 -1.53 -12.18 -25.66
N HIS A 140 -2.11 -11.13 -25.07
CA HIS A 140 -2.92 -10.14 -25.80
C HIS A 140 -2.14 -8.96 -26.38
N TYR A 141 -1.08 -8.54 -25.69
CA TYR A 141 -0.29 -7.35 -26.05
C TYR A 141 1.17 -7.66 -26.39
N GLN A 142 1.62 -8.92 -26.20
CA GLN A 142 3.03 -9.32 -26.35
C GLN A 142 3.98 -8.50 -25.46
N LYS A 143 3.48 -8.03 -24.32
CA LYS A 143 4.18 -7.17 -23.36
C LYS A 143 3.74 -7.51 -21.94
N ALA A 144 4.63 -7.31 -20.98
CA ALA A 144 4.25 -7.30 -19.57
C ALA A 144 3.32 -6.11 -19.28
N PHE A 145 2.50 -6.23 -18.24
CA PHE A 145 1.56 -5.17 -17.82
C PHE A 145 2.25 -3.82 -17.59
N HIS A 146 3.42 -3.81 -16.95
CA HIS A 146 4.15 -2.58 -16.64
C HIS A 146 4.75 -1.89 -17.88
N ASP A 147 4.93 -2.62 -19.00
CA ASP A 147 5.42 -2.09 -20.28
C ASP A 147 4.30 -1.52 -21.18
N LEU A 148 3.04 -1.64 -20.76
CA LEU A 148 1.92 -1.05 -21.49
C LEU A 148 1.92 0.49 -21.35
N SER A 149 1.30 1.17 -22.31
CA SER A 149 1.00 2.60 -22.19
C SER A 149 0.06 2.84 -21.01
N ALA A 150 -0.02 4.09 -20.51
CA ALA A 150 -0.95 4.44 -19.43
C ALA A 150 -2.40 4.02 -19.75
N ALA A 151 -2.87 4.32 -20.96
CA ALA A 151 -4.20 3.90 -21.42
C ALA A 151 -4.35 2.36 -21.50
N GLY A 152 -3.29 1.64 -21.88
CA GLY A 152 -3.28 0.18 -21.88
C GLY A 152 -3.40 -0.39 -20.46
N LYS A 153 -2.62 0.15 -19.51
CA LYS A 153 -2.70 -0.21 -18.09
C LYS A 153 -4.11 0.03 -17.53
N ASP A 154 -4.69 1.20 -17.82
CA ASP A 154 -6.05 1.56 -17.40
C ASP A 154 -7.10 0.61 -17.98
N ALA A 155 -6.95 0.21 -19.25
CA ALA A 155 -7.85 -0.75 -19.88
C ALA A 155 -7.78 -2.13 -19.22
N VAL A 156 -6.57 -2.62 -18.90
CA VAL A 156 -6.39 -3.90 -18.18
C VAL A 156 -6.99 -3.83 -16.79
N LEU A 157 -6.68 -2.80 -16.01
CA LEU A 157 -7.23 -2.61 -14.67
C LEU A 157 -8.75 -2.49 -14.69
N THR A 158 -9.32 -1.80 -15.69
CA THR A 158 -10.77 -1.70 -15.89
C THR A 158 -11.39 -3.08 -16.16
N LYS A 159 -10.75 -3.90 -16.98
CA LYS A 159 -11.19 -5.28 -17.26
C LYS A 159 -11.15 -6.15 -16.02
N MET A 160 -10.08 -6.05 -15.21
CA MET A 160 -10.00 -6.75 -13.94
C MET A 160 -11.15 -6.32 -13.02
N ASN A 161 -11.35 -5.01 -12.81
CA ASN A 161 -12.42 -4.46 -11.97
C ASN A 161 -13.81 -4.97 -12.37
N LYS A 162 -14.11 -4.96 -13.67
CA LYS A 162 -15.40 -5.43 -14.21
C LYS A 162 -15.51 -6.95 -14.31
N ASN A 163 -14.45 -7.69 -14.03
CA ASN A 163 -14.32 -9.12 -14.32
C ASN A 163 -14.68 -9.47 -15.78
N ASP A 164 -14.18 -8.67 -16.74
CA ASP A 164 -14.56 -8.71 -18.16
C ASP A 164 -13.36 -9.02 -19.08
N GLY A 165 -13.32 -10.24 -19.63
CA GLY A 165 -12.36 -10.68 -20.64
C GLY A 165 -11.02 -11.21 -20.10
N ILE A 166 -10.72 -10.99 -18.82
CA ILE A 166 -9.58 -11.62 -18.13
C ILE A 166 -10.13 -12.77 -17.28
N ASP A 167 -10.25 -13.95 -17.89
CA ASP A 167 -10.80 -15.14 -17.24
C ASP A 167 -9.67 -15.97 -16.60
N PHE A 168 -9.56 -15.88 -15.28
CA PHE A 168 -8.57 -16.66 -14.51
C PHE A 168 -8.84 -18.16 -14.56
N ALA A 169 -10.10 -18.61 -14.67
CA ALA A 169 -10.42 -20.02 -14.79
C ALA A 169 -9.85 -20.60 -16.09
N ALA A 170 -10.02 -19.88 -17.20
CA ALA A 170 -9.42 -20.24 -18.49
C ALA A 170 -7.87 -20.18 -18.48
N LEU A 171 -7.28 -19.41 -17.57
CA LEU A 171 -5.84 -19.32 -17.37
C LEU A 171 -5.29 -20.32 -16.34
N GLY A 172 -6.15 -21.19 -15.78
CA GLY A 172 -5.76 -22.30 -14.91
C GLY A 172 -6.06 -22.10 -13.42
N GLU A 173 -6.80 -21.06 -13.03
CA GLU A 173 -7.22 -20.83 -11.65
C GLU A 173 -8.73 -20.53 -11.55
N PRO A 174 -9.58 -21.53 -11.28
CA PRO A 174 -11.02 -21.34 -11.19
C PRO A 174 -11.51 -20.71 -9.87
N ASN A 175 -10.70 -20.71 -8.81
CA ASN A 175 -11.13 -20.27 -7.47
C ASN A 175 -10.83 -18.79 -7.18
N LEU A 176 -10.28 -18.06 -8.14
CA LEU A 176 -9.96 -16.63 -8.01
C LEU A 176 -10.45 -15.88 -9.24
N LYS A 177 -11.16 -14.77 -9.03
CA LYS A 177 -11.57 -13.85 -10.10
C LYS A 177 -10.61 -12.68 -10.24
N ALA A 178 -10.46 -12.16 -11.46
CA ALA A 178 -9.66 -10.96 -11.70
C ALA A 178 -10.15 -9.75 -10.89
N SER A 179 -11.47 -9.63 -10.70
CA SER A 179 -12.06 -8.56 -9.87
C SER A 179 -11.78 -8.70 -8.38
N GLN A 180 -11.62 -9.92 -7.87
CA GLN A 180 -11.24 -10.13 -6.47
C GLN A 180 -9.80 -9.66 -6.24
N PHE A 181 -8.88 -10.03 -7.13
CA PHE A 181 -7.50 -9.53 -7.07
C PHE A 181 -7.42 -8.00 -7.23
N PHE A 182 -8.17 -7.43 -8.19
CA PHE A 182 -8.26 -5.98 -8.34
C PHE A 182 -8.78 -5.29 -7.06
N SER A 183 -9.83 -5.85 -6.45
CA SER A 183 -10.44 -5.28 -5.25
C SER A 183 -9.47 -5.30 -4.07
N GLN A 184 -8.74 -6.40 -3.89
CA GLN A 184 -7.68 -6.51 -2.88
C GLN A 184 -6.60 -5.44 -3.11
N LEU A 185 -6.04 -5.38 -4.33
CA LEU A 185 -5.00 -4.40 -4.67
C LEU A 185 -5.47 -2.95 -4.47
N LEU A 186 -6.70 -2.62 -4.88
CA LEU A 186 -7.27 -1.29 -4.65
C LEU A 186 -7.44 -0.99 -3.15
N SER A 187 -7.88 -1.98 -2.36
CA SER A 187 -8.01 -1.83 -0.92
C SER A 187 -6.65 -1.54 -0.27
N ASP A 188 -5.63 -2.35 -0.59
CA ASP A 188 -4.30 -2.19 -0.01
C ASP A 188 -3.61 -0.90 -0.47
N THR A 189 -3.88 -0.48 -1.72
CA THR A 189 -3.44 0.83 -2.22
C THR A 189 -4.02 1.97 -1.36
N LYS A 190 -5.33 1.91 -1.05
CA LYS A 190 -5.97 2.89 -0.17
C LYS A 190 -5.43 2.82 1.25
N HIS A 191 -5.21 1.61 1.78
CA HIS A 191 -4.62 1.42 3.10
C HIS A 191 -3.24 2.08 3.18
N GLY A 192 -2.34 1.76 2.25
CA GLY A 192 -1.01 2.37 2.23
C GLY A 192 -1.04 3.89 2.02
N TYR A 193 -1.99 4.40 1.24
CA TYR A 193 -2.10 5.83 0.96
C TYR A 193 -2.56 6.62 2.20
N LEU A 194 -3.41 6.02 3.03
CA LEU A 194 -4.01 6.68 4.20
C LEU A 194 -3.42 6.23 5.54
N ALA A 195 -2.52 5.25 5.55
CA ALA A 195 -1.87 4.73 6.76
C ALA A 195 -0.99 5.79 7.43
N ASP A 196 -0.62 5.51 8.69
CA ASP A 196 0.47 6.23 9.34
C ASP A 196 1.81 5.93 8.64
N PRO A 197 2.69 6.93 8.46
CA PRO A 197 3.99 6.72 7.81
C PRO A 197 4.86 5.62 8.43
N MET A 198 4.66 5.30 9.72
CA MET A 198 5.42 4.24 10.38
C MET A 198 5.25 2.85 9.75
N TYR A 199 4.18 2.65 8.96
CA TYR A 199 3.91 1.39 8.26
C TYR A 199 4.48 1.38 6.82
N GLY A 200 5.25 2.39 6.43
CA GLY A 200 5.92 2.47 5.13
C GLY A 200 5.12 3.15 4.02
N GLY A 201 3.82 3.36 4.21
CA GLY A 201 2.95 4.13 3.32
C GLY A 201 2.90 5.62 3.69
N ASN A 202 2.05 6.40 3.02
CA ASN A 202 1.83 7.83 3.27
C ASN A 202 3.10 8.65 3.62
N LYS A 203 4.19 8.45 2.87
CA LYS A 203 5.49 9.11 3.13
C LYS A 203 5.32 10.60 3.41
N GLY A 204 5.88 11.08 4.52
CA GLY A 204 5.81 12.49 4.92
C GLY A 204 4.40 12.98 5.29
N MET A 205 3.44 12.08 5.52
CA MET A 205 2.02 12.40 5.73
C MET A 205 1.39 13.15 4.53
N LYS A 206 1.97 13.02 3.33
CA LYS A 206 1.57 13.80 2.15
C LYS A 206 0.09 13.63 1.79
N ALA A 207 -0.45 12.42 1.90
CA ALA A 207 -1.87 12.19 1.65
C ALA A 207 -2.75 12.89 2.69
N TRP A 208 -2.35 12.83 3.97
CA TRP A 208 -3.06 13.50 5.06
C TRP A 208 -3.06 15.03 4.90
N ILE A 209 -1.92 15.61 4.52
CA ILE A 209 -1.80 17.03 4.20
C ILE A 209 -2.76 17.39 3.06
N ALA A 210 -2.77 16.60 1.98
CA ALA A 210 -3.61 16.87 0.81
C ALA A 210 -5.11 16.84 1.11
N ILE A 211 -5.55 15.94 2.00
CA ILE A 211 -6.98 15.81 2.38
C ILE A 211 -7.37 16.63 3.61
N GLY A 212 -6.42 17.34 4.24
CA GLY A 212 -6.65 18.09 5.48
C GLY A 212 -6.91 17.21 6.71
N PHE A 213 -6.43 15.97 6.71
CA PHE A 213 -6.59 15.06 7.86
C PHE A 213 -5.60 15.44 8.97
N PRO A 214 -6.05 15.64 10.23
CA PRO A 214 -5.20 16.07 11.34
C PRO A 214 -4.27 14.97 11.90
N GLY A 215 -4.34 13.74 11.38
CA GLY A 215 -3.56 12.62 11.88
C GLY A 215 -4.03 12.12 13.26
N ALA A 216 -3.15 11.41 13.98
CA ALA A 216 -3.36 10.85 15.31
C ALA A 216 -3.30 11.90 16.44
N ARG A 217 -3.84 13.09 16.20
CA ARG A 217 -3.79 14.20 17.17
C ARG A 217 -4.71 13.92 18.36
N ALA A 218 -4.12 13.90 19.56
CA ALA A 218 -4.87 13.85 20.81
C ALA A 218 -5.72 15.13 21.02
N SER A 219 -6.84 15.01 21.72
CA SER A 219 -7.74 16.12 22.08
C SER A 219 -8.36 16.86 20.87
N PHE A 220 -8.90 16.11 19.91
CA PHE A 220 -9.61 16.65 18.74
C PHE A 220 -11.12 16.92 18.99
N THR A 221 -11.60 16.78 20.23
CA THR A 221 -13.04 16.78 20.56
C THR A 221 -13.78 18.07 20.16
N GLU A 222 -13.10 19.22 20.24
CA GLU A 222 -13.66 20.54 19.89
C GLU A 222 -13.88 20.73 18.37
N TRP A 223 -13.27 19.86 17.56
CA TRP A 223 -13.35 19.94 16.09
C TRP A 223 -14.33 18.94 15.49
N VAL A 224 -14.89 18.01 16.29
CA VAL A 224 -15.81 16.97 15.82
C VAL A 224 -17.08 17.55 15.18
N THR A 225 -17.58 18.67 15.71
CA THR A 225 -18.78 19.35 15.21
C THR A 225 -18.49 20.41 14.15
N GLN A 226 -17.21 20.67 13.85
CA GLN A 226 -16.81 21.67 12.87
C GLN A 226 -16.74 21.04 11.48
N HIS A 227 -17.83 21.17 10.73
CA HIS A 227 -17.94 20.63 9.38
C HIS A 227 -17.49 21.64 8.34
N ASN A 228 -16.77 21.18 7.32
CA ASN A 228 -16.30 21.98 6.18
C ASN A 228 -15.42 23.20 6.56
N VAL A 229 -14.78 23.17 7.74
CA VAL A 229 -13.79 24.17 8.15
C VAL A 229 -12.39 23.55 8.02
N PRO A 230 -11.46 24.20 7.29
CA PRO A 230 -10.07 23.74 7.23
C PRO A 230 -9.44 23.68 8.62
N TYR A 231 -8.89 22.52 8.98
CA TYR A 231 -8.16 22.37 10.22
C TYR A 231 -6.83 23.16 10.12
N PRO A 232 -6.50 24.05 11.09
CA PRO A 232 -5.43 25.03 10.92
C PRO A 232 -4.03 24.46 11.15
N LEU A 233 -3.90 23.24 11.70
CA LEU A 233 -2.61 22.62 12.01
C LEU A 233 -2.34 21.44 11.09
N GLY A 234 -1.06 21.18 10.82
CA GLY A 234 -0.66 19.98 10.09
C GLY A 234 -0.97 18.67 10.83
N PRO A 235 -0.99 17.54 10.11
CA PRO A 235 -1.17 16.22 10.70
C PRO A 235 -0.13 15.87 11.76
N VAL A 236 -0.51 14.96 12.65
CA VAL A 236 0.38 14.31 13.63
C VAL A 236 0.43 12.81 13.39
N SER A 237 1.62 12.21 13.30
CA SER A 237 1.77 10.75 13.22
C SER A 237 1.62 10.08 14.59
N LEU A 238 1.46 8.75 14.60
CA LEU A 238 1.44 7.92 15.81
C LEU A 238 2.75 8.04 16.60
N ALA A 239 3.87 8.25 15.93
CA ALA A 239 5.16 8.52 16.56
C ALA A 239 5.30 9.97 17.09
N GLY A 240 4.27 10.81 16.93
CA GLY A 240 4.24 12.19 17.37
C GLY A 240 4.91 13.19 16.41
N ALA A 241 5.29 12.77 15.20
CA ALA A 241 5.81 13.68 14.17
C ALA A 241 4.70 14.62 13.69
N ARG A 242 5.04 15.86 13.30
CA ARG A 242 4.11 16.94 12.93
C ARG A 242 4.49 17.56 11.59
N ALA A 243 3.52 17.77 10.71
CA ALA A 243 3.73 18.46 9.44
C ALA A 243 3.84 19.97 9.58
#